data_AF-T2A7N1-F1
#
_entry.id   AF-T2A7N1-F1
#
_cell.length_a   1.000
_cell.length_b   1.000
_cell.length_c   1.000
_cell.angle_alpha   90.00
_cell.angle_beta   90.00
_cell.angle_gamma   90.00
#
_symmetry.space_group_name_H-M   'P 1'
#
loop_
_entity.id
_entity.type
_entity.pdbx_description
1 polymer ?
#
loop_
_entity_poly.entity_id
_entity_poly.type
_entity_poly.pdbx_seq_one_letter_code
_entity_poly.pdbx_strand_id
1 'polypeptide(L)'
;MGAVDTGAPLSVPVGETTLGRIFNALGEPVDNLGPVQSSTTFPIHRSAPAFTQLDTKLSIFETGIKVVDPLAPYRRGGKIRLFGGAGVGKTVLTMESINNIAKA
;
A
#
# COMPACT_ATOMS: atom_id res chain seq x y z
N MET A 1 31.15 -8.60 -18.92
CA MET A 1 30.58 -7.94 -17.73
C MET A 1 30.51 -8.97 -16.61
N GLY A 2 31.04 -8.66 -15.43
CA GLY A 2 30.88 -9.53 -14.26
C GLY A 2 29.51 -9.31 -13.62
N ALA A 3 28.91 -10.35 -13.08
CA ALA A 3 27.70 -10.27 -12.25
C ALA A 3 28.08 -10.51 -10.79
N VAL A 4 27.47 -9.76 -9.87
CA VAL A 4 27.66 -9.93 -8.43
C VAL A 4 26.35 -10.38 -7.82
N ASP A 5 26.37 -11.53 -7.15
CA ASP A 5 25.25 -12.00 -6.34
C ASP A 5 25.24 -11.25 -5.00
N THR A 6 24.12 -10.63 -4.67
CA THR A 6 23.93 -9.92 -3.40
C THR A 6 23.63 -10.88 -2.25
N GLY A 7 23.34 -12.16 -2.52
CA GLY A 7 23.02 -13.19 -1.53
C GLY A 7 21.68 -12.98 -0.81
N ALA A 8 20.91 -11.98 -1.23
CA ALA A 8 19.65 -11.59 -0.61
C ALA A 8 18.63 -11.14 -1.67
N PRO A 9 17.32 -11.31 -1.42
CA PRO A 9 16.28 -10.77 -2.29
C PRO A 9 16.36 -9.24 -2.42
N LEU A 10 15.80 -8.72 -3.50
CA LEU A 10 15.60 -7.29 -3.68
C LEU A 10 14.89 -6.69 -2.45
N SER A 11 15.51 -5.69 -1.84
CA SER A 11 15.04 -5.05 -0.62
C SER A 11 14.89 -3.55 -0.84
N VAL A 12 13.80 -2.99 -0.31
CA VAL A 12 13.40 -1.59 -0.54
C VAL A 12 13.31 -0.82 0.78
N PRO A 13 13.52 0.50 0.79
CA PRO A 13 13.35 1.31 1.99
C PRO A 13 11.90 1.26 2.48
N VAL A 14 11.71 1.19 3.79
CA VAL A 14 10.40 1.24 4.44
C VAL A 14 10.39 2.25 5.58
N GLY A 15 9.20 2.59 6.07
CA GLY A 15 9.00 3.50 7.20
C GLY A 15 8.32 4.81 6.82
N GLU A 16 8.11 5.69 7.79
CA GLU A 16 7.41 6.97 7.55
C GLU A 16 8.17 7.89 6.60
N THR A 17 9.50 7.75 6.51
CA THR A 17 10.34 8.55 5.61
C THR A 17 10.06 8.30 4.13
N THR A 18 9.35 7.23 3.78
CA THR A 18 8.93 6.93 2.41
C THR A 18 7.60 7.57 2.03
N LEU A 19 6.84 8.13 2.98
CA LEU A 19 5.54 8.74 2.71
C LEU A 19 5.69 9.97 1.81
N GLY A 20 4.82 10.09 0.80
CA GLY A 20 4.82 11.19 -0.16
C GLY A 20 5.94 11.13 -1.21
N ARG A 21 6.78 10.09 -1.20
CA ARG A 21 7.86 9.87 -2.16
C ARG A 21 7.41 8.95 -3.29
N ILE A 22 8.03 9.07 -4.47
CA ILE A 22 7.77 8.19 -5.62
C ILE A 22 8.99 7.30 -5.84
N PHE A 23 8.78 5.99 -5.88
CA PHE A 23 9.83 4.99 -6.06
C PHE A 23 9.59 4.15 -7.31
N ASN A 24 10.69 3.67 -7.92
CA ASN A 24 10.63 2.61 -8.91
C ASN A 24 10.52 1.22 -8.24
N ALA A 25 10.46 0.16 -9.05
CA ALA A 25 10.36 -1.22 -8.57
C ALA A 25 11.57 -1.69 -7.77
N LEU A 26 12.73 -1.05 -7.92
CA LEU A 26 13.97 -1.34 -7.20
C LEU A 26 14.04 -0.62 -5.85
N GLY A 27 13.07 0.25 -5.53
CA GLY A 27 13.06 1.05 -4.31
C GLY A 27 13.88 2.33 -4.40
N GLU A 28 14.26 2.75 -5.61
CA GLU A 28 15.02 3.99 -5.84
C GLU A 28 14.05 5.16 -6.04
N PRO A 29 14.29 6.33 -5.42
CA PRO A 29 13.43 7.50 -5.58
C PRO A 29 13.56 8.10 -6.99
N VAL A 30 12.43 8.37 -7.63
CA VAL A 30 12.33 8.93 -9.00
C VAL A 30 11.61 10.28 -9.05
N ASP A 31 11.36 10.88 -7.88
CA ASP A 31 10.64 12.15 -7.71
C ASP A 31 11.53 13.40 -7.78
N ASN A 32 12.85 13.24 -8.00
CA ASN A 32 13.84 14.34 -7.98
C ASN A 32 13.95 15.10 -6.65
N LEU A 33 13.45 14.54 -5.53
CA LEU A 33 13.52 15.15 -4.20
C LEU A 33 14.76 14.71 -3.39
N GLY A 34 15.78 14.16 -4.08
CA GLY A 34 17.00 13.64 -3.45
C GLY A 34 16.82 12.26 -2.81
N PRO A 35 17.84 11.76 -2.09
CA PRO A 35 17.79 10.43 -1.47
C PRO A 35 16.80 10.38 -0.29
N VAL A 36 16.22 9.20 -0.07
CA VAL A 36 15.40 8.92 1.12
C VAL A 36 16.31 8.31 2.18
N GLN A 37 16.44 8.97 3.33
CA GLN A 37 17.11 8.37 4.48
C GLN A 37 16.12 7.41 5.17
N SER A 38 16.31 6.11 4.97
CA SER A 38 15.62 5.08 5.74
C SER A 38 16.62 4.29 6.56
N SER A 39 16.28 4.05 7.82
CA SER A 39 17.06 3.19 8.72
C SER A 39 16.80 1.71 8.49
N THR A 40 15.74 1.36 7.75
CA THR A 40 15.24 -0.02 7.64
C THR A 40 14.84 -0.35 6.20
N THR A 41 15.30 -1.49 5.69
CA THR A 41 14.91 -2.03 4.39
C THR A 41 14.27 -3.39 4.54
N PHE A 42 13.21 -3.68 3.78
CA PHE A 42 12.54 -4.98 3.79
C PHE A 42 12.63 -5.67 2.42
N PRO A 43 12.77 -7.01 2.37
CA PRO A 43 12.72 -7.77 1.13
C PRO A 43 11.31 -7.76 0.53
N ILE A 44 11.20 -7.60 -0.79
CA ILE A 44 9.89 -7.62 -1.47
C ILE A 44 9.26 -9.02 -1.52
N HIS A 45 10.09 -10.06 -1.36
CA HIS A 45 9.66 -11.45 -1.27
C HIS A 45 9.64 -11.90 0.20
N ARG A 46 8.43 -12.12 0.73
CA ARG A 46 8.20 -12.64 2.08
C ARG A 46 6.95 -13.51 2.12
N SER A 47 6.92 -14.50 3.00
CA SER A 47 5.73 -15.31 3.22
C SER A 47 4.58 -14.49 3.78
N ALA A 48 3.35 -14.90 3.48
CA ALA A 48 2.17 -14.34 4.13
C ALA A 48 2.18 -14.64 5.64
N PRO A 49 1.47 -13.84 6.46
CA PRO A 49 1.30 -14.12 7.88
C PRO A 49 0.74 -15.53 8.13
N ALA A 50 1.14 -16.15 9.24
CA ALA A 50 0.66 -17.48 9.61
C ALA A 50 -0.82 -17.45 10.00
N PHE A 51 -1.51 -18.58 9.89
CA PHE A 51 -2.93 -18.70 10.27
C PHE A 51 -3.21 -18.23 11.70
N THR A 52 -2.30 -18.53 12.64
CA THR A 52 -2.40 -18.12 14.05
C THR A 52 -2.25 -16.62 14.29
N GLN A 53 -1.75 -15.87 13.31
CA GLN A 53 -1.58 -14.42 13.36
C GLN A 53 -2.75 -13.67 12.71
N LEU A 54 -3.71 -14.38 12.09
CA LEU A 54 -4.84 -13.76 11.44
C LEU A 54 -5.88 -13.33 12.49
N ASP A 55 -6.31 -12.06 12.41
CA ASP A 55 -7.41 -11.56 13.24
C ASP A 55 -8.75 -12.08 12.70
N THR A 56 -9.54 -12.68 13.59
CA THR A 56 -10.89 -13.18 13.31
C THR A 56 -11.97 -12.13 13.55
N LYS A 57 -11.64 -11.01 14.22
CA LYS A 57 -12.60 -9.94 14.50
C LYS A 57 -12.99 -9.21 13.23
N LEU A 58 -14.29 -9.16 12.99
CA LEU A 58 -14.86 -8.30 11.96
C LEU A 58 -14.82 -6.85 12.45
N SER A 59 -13.91 -6.05 11.90
CA SER A 59 -13.90 -4.61 12.07
C SER A 59 -14.24 -3.93 10.75
N ILE A 60 -15.23 -3.04 10.79
CA ILE A 60 -15.64 -2.24 9.66
C ILE A 60 -14.64 -1.09 9.49
N PHE A 61 -14.34 -0.79 8.23
CA PHE A 61 -13.56 0.35 7.81
C PHE A 61 -14.52 1.38 7.20
N GLU A 62 -14.75 2.49 7.91
CA GLU A 62 -15.63 3.57 7.45
C GLU A 62 -14.91 4.42 6.41
N THR A 63 -15.50 4.55 5.22
CA THR A 63 -14.89 5.26 4.09
C THR A 63 -15.30 6.73 4.01
N GLY A 64 -16.41 7.10 4.66
CA GLY A 64 -17.06 8.40 4.51
C GLY A 64 -17.84 8.53 3.20
N ILE A 65 -17.91 7.47 2.39
CA ILE A 65 -18.60 7.46 1.11
C ILE A 65 -19.99 6.87 1.31
N LYS A 66 -21.01 7.74 1.25
CA LYS A 66 -22.42 7.40 1.54
C LYS A 66 -23.00 6.20 0.79
N VAL A 67 -22.51 5.90 -0.41
CA VAL A 67 -22.98 4.71 -1.15
C VAL A 67 -22.24 3.44 -0.75
N VAL A 68 -20.99 3.56 -0.32
CA VAL A 68 -20.13 2.41 0.04
C VAL A 68 -20.45 1.94 1.45
N ASP A 69 -20.49 2.84 2.43
CA ASP A 69 -20.63 2.47 3.84
C ASP A 69 -21.92 1.68 4.16
N PRO A 70 -23.11 2.03 3.64
CA PRO A 70 -24.32 1.26 3.91
C PRO A 70 -24.52 0.05 2.99
N LEU A 71 -24.09 0.10 1.72
CA LEU A 71 -24.39 -0.97 0.74
C LEU A 71 -23.27 -2.01 0.61
N ALA A 72 -22.01 -1.60 0.82
CA ALA A 72 -20.84 -2.43 0.63
C ALA A 72 -19.71 -2.02 1.60
N PRO A 73 -19.92 -2.13 2.93
CA PRO A 73 -18.97 -1.68 3.93
C PRO A 73 -17.63 -2.39 3.78
N TYR A 74 -16.54 -1.64 3.92
CA TYR A 74 -15.20 -2.19 3.81
C TYR A 74 -14.81 -2.88 5.12
N ARG A 75 -14.09 -4.00 5.02
CA ARG A 75 -13.53 -4.70 6.18
C ARG A 75 -12.08 -4.28 6.37
N ARG A 76 -11.67 -3.94 7.58
CA ARG A 76 -10.25 -3.70 7.90
C ARG A 76 -9.44 -4.97 7.64
N GLY A 77 -8.31 -4.83 6.95
CA GLY A 77 -7.50 -5.96 6.49
C GLY A 77 -8.15 -6.82 5.38
N GLY A 78 -9.31 -6.40 4.85
CA GLY A 78 -9.97 -7.03 3.71
C GLY A 78 -9.32 -6.64 2.37
N LYS A 79 -9.72 -7.35 1.31
CA LYS A 79 -9.36 -7.02 -0.08
C LYS A 79 -10.60 -6.50 -0.79
N ILE A 80 -10.49 -5.31 -1.37
CA ILE A 80 -11.58 -4.65 -2.10
C ILE A 80 -11.18 -4.55 -3.57
N ARG A 81 -12.15 -4.77 -4.46
CA ARG A 81 -11.97 -4.62 -5.90
C ARG A 81 -12.93 -3.57 -6.46
N LEU A 82 -12.40 -2.54 -7.09
CA LEU A 82 -13.17 -1.52 -7.79
C LEU A 82 -13.39 -1.96 -9.25
N PHE A 83 -14.61 -2.42 -9.57
CA PHE A 83 -14.99 -2.82 -10.92
C PHE A 83 -15.52 -1.62 -11.73
N GLY A 84 -15.13 -1.49 -12.99
CA GLY A 84 -15.67 -0.50 -13.92
C GLY A 84 -14.75 -0.14 -15.08
N GLY A 85 -15.29 0.55 -16.10
CA GLY A 85 -14.58 0.95 -17.32
C GLY A 85 -13.71 2.20 -17.21
N ALA A 86 -13.21 2.72 -18.33
CA ALA A 86 -12.53 4.01 -18.36
C ALA A 86 -13.50 5.17 -18.02
N GLY A 87 -13.00 6.21 -17.35
CA GLY A 87 -13.81 7.41 -17.04
C GLY A 87 -14.82 7.26 -15.90
N VAL A 88 -15.01 6.08 -15.32
CA VAL A 88 -16.00 5.86 -14.24
C VAL A 88 -15.56 6.30 -12.84
N GLY A 89 -14.43 7.02 -12.73
CA GLY A 89 -13.98 7.61 -11.46
C GLY A 89 -13.22 6.67 -10.51
N LYS A 90 -12.74 5.51 -10.95
CA LYS A 90 -11.98 4.57 -10.08
C LYS A 90 -10.79 5.24 -9.36
N THR A 91 -9.99 6.02 -10.08
CA THR A 91 -8.83 6.72 -9.50
C THR A 91 -9.26 7.78 -8.48
N VAL A 92 -10.36 8.49 -8.76
CA VAL A 92 -10.93 9.50 -7.84
C VAL A 92 -11.40 8.84 -6.54
N LEU A 93 -12.09 7.70 -6.62
CA LEU A 93 -12.52 6.94 -5.45
C LEU A 93 -11.34 6.43 -4.61
N THR A 94 -10.26 5.96 -5.26
CA THR A 94 -9.04 5.55 -4.54
C THR A 94 -8.39 6.73 -3.82
N MET A 95 -8.24 7.87 -4.50
CA MET A 95 -7.66 9.09 -3.90
C MET A 95 -8.51 9.60 -2.74
N GLU A 96 -9.83 9.60 -2.88
CA GLU A 96 -10.75 10.02 -1.84
C GLU A 96 -10.72 9.07 -0.62
N SER A 97 -10.62 7.76 -0.87
CA SER A 97 -10.45 6.78 0.20
C SER A 97 -9.16 7.05 1.00
N ILE A 98 -8.04 7.33 0.31
CA ILE A 98 -6.76 7.70 0.96
C ILE A 98 -6.92 8.98 1.78
N ASN A 99 -7.58 10.01 1.24
CA ASN A 99 -7.83 11.28 1.92
C ASN A 99 -8.64 11.10 3.21
N ASN A 100 -9.70 10.30 3.18
CA ASN A 100 -10.56 10.09 4.34
C ASN A 100 -9.88 9.21 5.39
N ILE A 101 -9.09 8.22 4.97
CA ILE A 101 -8.22 7.43 5.88
C ILE A 101 -7.23 8.32 6.61
N ALA A 102 -6.54 9.23 5.91
CA ALA A 102 -5.47 10.03 6.49
C ALA A 102 -5.97 11.11 7.46
N LYS A 103 -7.27 11.45 7.42
CA LYS A 103 -7.91 12.46 8.28
C LYS A 103 -8.58 11.88 9.53
N ALA A 104 -8.93 10.59 9.50
CA ALA A 104 -9.58 9.87 10.59
C ALA A 104 -8.55 9.40 11.63
#